data_AF-Q317W1-F1
#
_entry.id   AF-Q317W1-F1
#
_cell.length_a   1.000
_cell.length_b   1.000
_cell.length_c   1.000
_cell.angle_alpha   90.00
_cell.angle_beta   90.00
_cell.angle_gamma   90.00
#
_symmetry.space_group_name_H-M   'P 1'
#
loop_
_entity.id
_entity.type
_entity.pdbx_description
1 polymer ?
#
loop_
_entity_poly.entity_id
_entity_poly.type
_entity_poly.pdbx_seq_one_letter_code
_entity_poly.pdbx_strand_id
1 'polypeptide(L)' 'MTKKTVFNYIKTPCGQAKYIELEANKTLLGKFRLLWFILIASIRDWNIKD' A
#
# COMPACT_ATOMS: atom_id res chain seq x y z
N MET A 1 -1.41 4.00 -10.31
CA MET A 1 -0.04 3.74 -9.81
C MET A 1 0.36 2.33 -10.18
N THR A 2 1.63 2.08 -10.49
CA THR A 2 2.14 0.72 -10.67
C THR A 2 2.53 0.12 -9.32
N LYS A 3 2.48 -1.21 -9.16
CA LYS A 3 2.88 -1.90 -7.91
C LYS A 3 4.30 -1.52 -7.47
N LYS A 4 5.21 -1.40 -8.44
CA LYS A 4 6.62 -1.03 -8.21
C LYS A 4 6.75 0.34 -7.54
N THR A 5 5.95 1.33 -7.98
CA THR A 5 5.94 2.66 -7.36
C THR A 5 5.45 2.59 -5.91
N VAL A 6 4.40 1.80 -5.63
CA VAL A 6 3.86 1.66 -4.27
C VAL A 6 4.86 0.97 -3.34
N PHE A 7 5.56 -0.06 -3.81
CA PHE A 7 6.52 -0.81 -2.98
C PHE A 7 7.81 -0.04 -2.68
N ASN A 8 8.11 1.03 -3.43
CA ASN A 8 9.17 1.97 -3.04
C ASN A 8 8.80 2.78 -1.78
N TYR A 9 7.50 2.98 -1.53
CA TYR A 9 7.00 3.69 -0.35
C TYR A 9 6.60 2.73 0.79
N ILE A 10 6.02 1.58 0.46
CA ILE A 10 5.66 0.52 1.41
C ILE A 10 6.77 -0.53 1.38
N LYS A 11 7.77 -0.33 2.23
CA LYS A 11 8.99 -1.14 2.25
C LYS A 11 8.81 -2.46 2.98
N THR A 12 7.89 -2.51 3.94
CA THR A 12 7.70 -3.69 4.77
C THR A 12 6.99 -4.83 4.01
N PRO A 13 7.44 -6.09 4.16
CA PRO A 13 6.81 -7.24 3.50
C PRO A 13 5.36 -7.44 3.96
N CYS A 14 5.07 -7.17 5.24
CA CYS A 14 3.71 -7.17 5.78
C CYS A 14 2.81 -6.13 5.08
N GLY A 15 3.33 -4.90 4.86
CA GLY A 15 2.61 -3.86 4.15
C GLY A 15 2.36 -4.19 2.68
N GLN A 16 3.35 -4.77 2.00
CA GLN A 16 3.23 -5.21 0.60
C GLN A 16 2.20 -6.34 0.44
N ALA A 17 2.20 -7.33 1.35
CA ALA A 17 1.19 -8.38 1.36
C ALA A 17 -0.22 -7.80 1.56
N LYS A 18 -0.38 -6.84 2.48
CA LYS A 18 -1.68 -6.19 2.72
C LYS A 18 -2.15 -5.36 1.53
N TYR A 19 -1.24 -4.69 0.83
CA TYR A 19 -1.54 -4.00 -0.41
C TYR A 19 -2.12 -4.96 -1.46
N ILE A 20 -1.50 -6.13 -1.67
CA ILE A 20 -1.97 -7.12 -2.66
C ILE A 20 -3.37 -7.62 -2.31
N GLU A 21 -3.65 -7.88 -1.03
CA GLU A 21 -4.97 -8.30 -0.55
C GLU A 21 -6.04 -7.22 -0.81
N LEU A 22 -5.71 -5.95 -0.57
CA LEU A 22 -6.63 -4.82 -0.79
C LEU A 22 -6.80 -4.48 -2.27
N GLU A 23 -5.76 -4.64 -3.08
CA GLU A 23 -5.80 -4.42 -4.54
C GLU A 23 -6.69 -5.45 -5.24
N ALA A 24 -6.73 -6.69 -4.75
CA ALA A 24 -7.60 -7.73 -5.29
C ALA A 24 -9.11 -7.41 -5.14
N ASN A 25 -9.47 -6.47 -4.24
CA ASN A 25 -10.85 -6.06 -4.04
C ASN A 25 -11.32 -5.07 -5.12
N LYS A 26 -12.33 -5.48 -5.92
CA LYS A 26 -12.86 -4.68 -7.04
C LYS A 26 -13.94 -3.67 -6.66
N THR A 27 -14.42 -3.68 -5.41
CA THR A 27 -15.49 -2.79 -4.95
C THR A 27 -15.02 -1.36 -4.79
N LEU A 28 -15.94 -0.39 -4.95
CA LEU A 28 -15.63 1.04 -4.79
C LEU A 28 -15.12 1.36 -3.37
N LEU A 29 -15.75 0.76 -2.35
CA LEU A 29 -15.31 0.87 -0.96
C LEU A 29 -13.91 0.26 -0.76
N GLY A 30 -13.63 -0.88 -1.40
CA GLY A 30 -12.31 -1.53 -1.38
C GLY A 30 -11.22 -0.65 -1.97
N LYS A 31 -11.50 0.02 -3.09
CA LYS A 31 -10.57 0.98 -3.72
C LYS A 31 -10.31 2.20 -2.83
N PHE A 32 -11.33 2.73 -2.16
CA PHE A 32 -11.14 3.83 -1.21
C PHE A 32 -10.25 3.40 -0.03
N ARG A 33 -10.53 2.21 0.54
CA ARG A 33 -9.72 1.63 1.61
C ARG A 33 -8.28 1.38 1.16
N LEU A 34 -8.07 0.95 -0.08
CA LEU A 34 -6.74 0.78 -0.67
C LEU A 34 -5.99 2.11 -0.75
N LEU A 35 -6.62 3.16 -1.27
CA LEU A 35 -6.01 4.51 -1.33
C LEU A 35 -5.64 5.03 0.05
N TRP A 36 -6.56 4.91 1.02
CA TRP A 36 -6.30 5.29 2.41
C TRP A 36 -5.11 4.51 3.01
N PHE A 37 -5.08 3.20 2.77
CA PHE A 37 -3.99 2.35 3.23
C PHE A 37 -2.64 2.77 2.65
N ILE A 38 -2.56 3.02 1.33
CA ILE A 38 -1.31 3.45 0.67
C ILE A 38 -0.79 4.75 1.30
N LEU A 39 -1.67 5.74 1.54
CA LEU A 39 -1.26 7.01 2.13
C LEU A 39 -0.64 6.83 3.52
N ILE A 40 -1.33 6.10 4.41
CA ILE A 40 -0.86 5.87 5.78
C ILE A 40 0.40 5.01 5.81
N ALA A 41 0.44 3.92 5.04
CA ALA A 41 1.59 3.02 4.98
C ALA A 41 2.83 3.72 4.42
N SER A 42 2.66 4.55 3.38
CA SER A 42 3.76 5.34 2.81
C SER A 42 4.33 6.36 3.81
N ILE A 43 3.47 7.02 4.59
CA ILE A 43 3.92 7.97 5.62
C ILE A 43 4.68 7.24 6.73
N ARG A 44 4.17 6.08 7.17
CA ARG A 44 4.79 5.27 8.23
C ARG A 44 6.14 4.71 7.81
N ASP A 45 6.21 4.15 6.61
CA ASP A 45 7.41 3.50 6.09
C ASP A 45 8.39 4.52 5.48
N TRP A 46 8.03 5.81 5.39
CA TRP A 46 8.90 6.89 4.91
C TRP A 46 10.25 6.94 5.65
N ASN A 47 10.22 6.71 6.97
CA ASN A 47 11.40 6.76 7.82
C ASN A 47 12.15 5.42 7.95
N ILE A 48 11.68 4.37 7.28
CA ILE A 48 12.39 3.10 7.23
C ILE A 48 13.51 3.26 6.19
N LYS A 49 14.76 3.28 6.65
CA LYS A 49 15.91 3.21 5.74
C LYS A 49 16.01 1.79 5.18
N ASP A 50 16.24 1.71 3.87
CA ASP A 50 16.47 0.45 3.13
C ASP A 50 17.59 -0.39 3.76
#